data_AF-A0A1Q6V0X2-F1
#
_entry.id   AF-A0A1Q6V0X2-F1
#
_cell.length_a   1.000
_cell.length_b   1.000
_cell.length_c   1.000
_cell.angle_alpha   90.00
_cell.angle_beta   90.00
_cell.angle_gamma   90.00
#
_symmetry.space_group_name_H-M   'P 1'
#
loop_
_entity.id
_entity.type
_entity.pdbx_description
1 polymer ?
#
loop_
_entity_poly.entity_id
_entity_poly.type
_entity_poly.pdbx_seq_one_letter_code
_entity_poly.pdbx_strand_id
1 'polypeptide(L)'
;MNFVFFNKKTCMHNEVSPYLDSGYCPDCGEYVYCNWYMVRCRCCNIKRVGIIHNNIILPKNKFCTNCGSSDFYIVKLQKINFIDLKYAIFKKETNNDILKSDISIYWVDDKEENLKTISQLSF
;
A
#
# COMPACT_ATOMS: atom_id res chain seq x y z
N MET A 1 -38.43 -13.01 -11.23
CA MET A 1 -37.73 -11.70 -11.26
C MET A 1 -36.69 -11.73 -10.14
N ASN A 2 -35.44 -12.03 -10.48
CA ASN A 2 -34.35 -12.05 -9.50
C ASN A 2 -33.87 -10.61 -9.29
N PHE A 3 -34.25 -10.04 -8.15
CA PHE A 3 -33.68 -8.79 -7.67
C PHE A 3 -32.24 -9.05 -7.22
N VAL A 4 -31.27 -8.68 -8.06
CA VAL A 4 -29.85 -8.63 -7.66
C VAL A 4 -29.66 -7.39 -6.81
N PHE A 5 -29.73 -7.58 -5.49
CA PHE A 5 -29.35 -6.54 -4.53
C PHE A 5 -27.84 -6.34 -4.59
N PHE A 6 -27.38 -5.36 -5.37
CA PHE A 6 -26.04 -4.80 -5.23
C PHE A 6 -25.99 -3.98 -3.94
N ASN A 7 -25.92 -4.68 -2.80
CA ASN A 7 -25.35 -4.05 -1.61
C ASN A 7 -23.95 -3.61 -2.00
N LYS A 8 -23.67 -2.30 -1.95
CA LYS A 8 -22.32 -1.73 -2.08
C LYS A 8 -21.45 -2.15 -0.89
N LYS A 9 -21.27 -3.45 -0.68
CA LYS A 9 -20.19 -3.98 0.12
C LYS A 9 -18.95 -3.80 -0.73
N THR A 10 -18.02 -2.99 -0.27
CA THR A 10 -16.67 -2.95 -0.85
C THR A 10 -16.15 -4.37 -0.89
N CYS A 11 -15.94 -4.92 -2.08
CA CYS A 11 -15.42 -6.27 -2.22
C CYS A 11 -14.04 -6.35 -1.56
N MET A 12 -13.79 -7.40 -0.78
CA MET A 12 -12.48 -7.64 -0.15
C MET A 12 -11.53 -8.43 -1.08
N HIS A 13 -11.99 -8.74 -2.30
CA HIS A 13 -11.27 -9.47 -3.34
C HIS A 13 -10.68 -10.81 -2.85
N ASN A 14 -11.35 -11.47 -1.89
CA ASN A 14 -10.86 -12.67 -1.22
C ASN A 14 -10.58 -13.82 -2.21
N GLU A 15 -11.43 -13.95 -3.24
CA GLU A 15 -11.32 -15.00 -4.26
C GLU A 15 -10.18 -14.80 -5.26
N VAL A 16 -9.53 -13.63 -5.27
CA VAL A 16 -8.31 -13.43 -6.07
C VAL A 16 -7.16 -14.24 -5.47
N SER A 17 -6.60 -15.16 -6.26
CA SER A 17 -5.48 -15.98 -5.83
C SER A 17 -4.27 -15.11 -5.42
N PRO A 18 -3.67 -15.32 -4.24
CA PRO A 18 -2.49 -14.58 -3.80
C PRO A 18 -1.21 -14.97 -4.56
N TYR A 19 -1.27 -16.00 -5.40
CA TYR A 19 -0.15 -16.46 -6.23
C TYR A 19 -0.08 -15.76 -7.59
N LEU A 20 -1.09 -14.94 -7.93
CA LEU A 20 -1.12 -14.14 -9.15
C LEU A 20 -0.62 -12.73 -8.82
N ASP A 21 0.21 -12.14 -9.69
CA ASP A 21 0.66 -10.76 -9.52
C ASP A 21 -0.50 -9.76 -9.72
N SER A 22 -1.42 -10.07 -10.63
CA SER A 22 -2.66 -9.32 -10.86
C SER A 22 -3.73 -10.18 -11.52
N GLY A 23 -4.98 -9.76 -11.41
CA GLY A 23 -6.11 -10.45 -12.04
C GLY A 23 -7.45 -9.77 -11.80
N TYR A 24 -8.47 -10.21 -12.53
CA TYR A 24 -9.84 -9.77 -12.29
C TYR A 24 -10.46 -10.55 -11.13
N CYS A 25 -11.15 -9.84 -10.24
CA CYS A 25 -11.92 -10.48 -9.18
C CYS A 25 -13.20 -11.12 -9.78
N PRO A 26 -13.48 -12.41 -9.52
CA PRO A 26 -14.67 -13.08 -10.05
C PRO A 26 -15.98 -12.51 -9.47
N ASP A 27 -15.94 -11.97 -8.25
CA ASP A 27 -17.12 -11.42 -7.57
C ASP A 27 -17.53 -10.03 -8.07
N CYS A 28 -16.56 -9.12 -8.19
CA CYS A 28 -16.84 -7.70 -8.52
C CYS A 28 -16.39 -7.28 -9.92
N GLY A 29 -15.62 -8.12 -10.63
CA GLY A 29 -15.09 -7.80 -11.96
C GLY A 29 -14.00 -6.72 -11.97
N GLU A 30 -13.57 -6.20 -10.81
CA GLU A 30 -12.51 -5.20 -10.73
C GLU A 30 -11.13 -5.83 -10.98
N TYR A 31 -10.22 -5.06 -11.57
CA TYR A 31 -8.83 -5.47 -11.73
C TYR A 31 -8.04 -5.20 -10.46
N VAL A 32 -7.46 -6.26 -9.90
CA VAL A 32 -6.78 -6.29 -8.59
C VAL A 32 -5.31 -6.62 -8.80
N TYR A 33 -4.44 -5.87 -8.15
CA TYR A 33 -3.00 -6.11 -8.04
C TYR A 33 -2.68 -6.70 -6.67
N CYS A 34 -1.87 -7.74 -6.66
CA CYS A 34 -1.38 -8.38 -5.44
C CYS A 34 0.01 -7.85 -5.15
N ASN A 35 0.08 -6.83 -4.30
CA ASN A 35 1.33 -6.15 -3.99
C ASN A 35 1.87 -6.59 -2.63
N TRP A 36 3.20 -6.63 -2.54
CA TRP A 36 3.90 -6.90 -1.31
C TRP A 36 4.63 -5.66 -0.83
N TYR A 37 4.54 -5.39 0.47
CA TYR A 37 5.09 -4.22 1.10
C TYR A 37 5.98 -4.59 2.29
N MET A 38 6.94 -3.73 2.62
CA MET A 38 7.78 -3.87 3.81
C MET A 38 7.97 -2.51 4.47
N VAL A 39 7.89 -2.49 5.81
CA VAL A 39 8.13 -1.27 6.59
C VAL A 39 9.59 -1.21 7.03
N ARG A 40 10.25 -0.09 6.80
CA ARG A 40 11.63 0.16 7.24
C ARG A 40 11.72 1.44 8.06
N CYS A 41 12.60 1.44 9.04
CA CYS A 41 12.92 2.66 9.79
C CYS A 41 13.66 3.64 8.87
N ARG A 42 13.28 4.92 8.89
CA ARG A 42 13.97 5.94 8.09
C ARG A 42 15.37 6.26 8.61
N CYS A 43 15.57 6.18 9.93
CA CYS A 43 16.83 6.52 10.58
C CYS A 43 17.91 5.43 10.43
N CYS A 44 17.60 4.18 10.81
CA CYS A 44 18.59 3.09 10.81
C CYS A 44 18.36 2.00 9.76
N ASN A 45 17.36 2.17 8.89
CA ASN A 45 17.02 1.25 7.81
C ASN A 45 16.62 -0.18 8.24
N ILE A 46 16.43 -0.44 9.53
CA ILE A 46 16.06 -1.76 10.01
C ILE A 46 14.62 -2.11 9.61
N LYS A 47 14.41 -3.39 9.28
CA LYS A 47 13.09 -3.95 8.95
C LYS A 47 12.21 -3.96 10.19
N ARG A 48 10.98 -3.44 10.08
CA ARG A 48 10.00 -3.40 11.17
C ARG A 48 8.81 -4.26 10.78
N VAL A 49 8.23 -4.95 11.76
CA VAL A 49 6.97 -5.67 11.54
C VAL A 49 5.87 -4.63 11.36
N GLY A 50 5.15 -4.68 10.25
CA GLY A 50 4.00 -3.82 10.02
C GLY A 50 2.68 -4.55 10.13
N ILE A 51 1.62 -3.77 10.28
CA ILE A 51 0.23 -4.17 10.37
C ILE A 51 -0.60 -3.31 9.41
N ILE A 52 -1.68 -3.87 8.90
CA ILE A 52 -2.66 -3.10 8.12
C ILE A 52 -3.77 -2.68 9.08
N HIS A 53 -3.99 -1.38 9.20
CA HIS A 53 -5.11 -0.82 9.96
C HIS A 53 -5.84 0.20 9.07
N ASN A 54 -7.15 0.01 8.86
CA ASN A 54 -7.95 0.85 7.97
C ASN A 54 -7.34 1.05 6.57
N ASN A 55 -6.84 -0.03 5.96
CA ASN A 55 -6.17 -0.02 4.64
C ASN A 55 -4.82 0.75 4.57
N ILE A 56 -4.32 1.24 5.71
CA ILE A 56 -3.04 1.94 5.84
C ILE A 56 -2.02 0.99 6.49
N ILE A 57 -0.80 0.98 5.96
CA ILE A 57 0.30 0.17 6.48
C ILE A 57 1.04 0.96 7.56
N LEU A 58 1.10 0.42 8.77
CA LEU A 58 1.74 1.04 9.93
C LEU A 58 2.71 0.05 10.60
N PRO A 59 3.80 0.51 11.24
CA PRO A 59 4.63 -0.36 12.07
C PRO A 59 3.83 -0.81 13.31
N LYS A 60 4.00 -2.08 13.72
CA LYS A 60 3.37 -2.64 14.92
C LYS A 60 3.76 -1.87 16.18
N ASN A 61 5.03 -1.50 16.29
CA ASN A 61 5.56 -0.71 17.39
C ASN A 61 5.68 0.75 16.96
N LYS A 62 5.25 1.69 17.81
CA LYS A 62 5.39 3.14 17.56
C LYS A 62 6.85 3.54 17.32
N PHE A 63 7.76 3.09 18.19
CA PHE A 63 9.18 3.44 18.13
C PHE A 63 10.06 2.30 17.63
N CYS A 64 11.15 2.65 16.94
CA CYS A 64 12.11 1.68 16.43
C CYS A 64 12.81 1.01 17.61
N THR A 65 12.87 -0.33 17.60
CA THR A 65 13.55 -1.09 18.66
C THR A 65 15.06 -0.88 18.66
N ASN A 66 15.63 -0.36 17.56
CA ASN A 66 17.06 -0.13 17.41
C ASN A 66 17.47 1.32 17.74
N CYS A 67 16.82 2.31 17.12
CA CYS A 67 17.21 3.71 17.27
C CYS A 67 16.19 4.60 18.00
N GLY A 68 15.05 4.07 18.45
CA GLY A 68 14.00 4.84 19.12
C GLY A 68 13.19 5.79 18.23
N SER A 69 13.59 6.02 16.98
CA SER A 69 12.85 6.91 16.06
C SER A 69 11.44 6.37 15.72
N SER A 70 10.46 7.28 15.63
CA SER A 70 9.12 7.00 15.12
C SER A 70 9.08 6.86 13.61
N ASP A 71 10.03 7.47 12.90
CA ASP A 71 9.94 7.63 11.45
C ASP A 71 10.18 6.32 10.70
N PHE A 72 9.31 6.08 9.73
CA PHE A 72 9.35 4.90 8.86
C PHE A 72 8.97 5.27 7.43
N TYR A 73 9.32 4.37 6.52
CA TYR A 73 8.89 4.43 5.13
C TYR A 73 8.51 3.02 4.66
N ILE A 74 7.67 2.97 3.63
CA ILE A 74 7.14 1.72 3.07
C ILE A 74 7.86 1.45 1.75
N VAL A 75 8.24 0.20 1.54
CA VAL A 75 8.91 -0.26 0.31
C VAL A 75 8.03 -1.29 -0.36
N LYS A 76 7.73 -1.10 -1.65
CA LYS A 76 7.10 -2.10 -2.49
C LYS A 76 8.13 -3.16 -2.91
N LEU A 77 7.81 -4.42 -2.69
CA LEU A 77 8.65 -5.56 -3.04
C LEU A 77 8.17 -6.18 -4.34
N GLN A 78 9.09 -6.39 -5.29
CA GLN A 78 8.80 -7.13 -6.52
C GLN A 78 8.77 -8.65 -6.29
N LYS A 79 9.66 -9.13 -5.41
CA LYS A 79 9.77 -10.54 -5.07
C LYS A 79 10.13 -10.68 -3.59
N ILE A 80 9.52 -11.66 -2.92
CA ILE A 80 9.80 -11.95 -1.51
C ILE A 80 10.80 -13.09 -1.38
N ASN A 81 11.78 -12.87 -0.50
CA ASN A 81 12.66 -13.92 -0.02
C ASN A 81 12.09 -14.53 1.27
N PHE A 82 12.38 -15.81 1.53
CA PHE A 82 11.87 -16.53 2.71
C PHE A 82 12.20 -15.83 4.04
N ILE A 83 13.41 -15.25 4.15
CA ILE A 83 13.87 -14.52 5.33
C ILE A 83 13.01 -13.26 5.58
N ASP A 84 12.53 -12.65 4.51
CA ASP A 84 11.79 -11.39 4.53
C ASP A 84 10.28 -11.58 4.74
N LEU A 85 9.79 -12.82 4.62
CA LEU A 85 8.38 -13.17 4.75
C LEU A 85 7.79 -12.69 6.09
N LYS A 86 8.58 -12.73 7.17
CA LYS A 86 8.17 -12.24 8.50
C LYS A 86 7.81 -10.74 8.52
N TYR A 87 8.41 -9.96 7.65
CA TYR A 87 8.26 -8.50 7.58
C TYR A 87 7.39 -8.06 6.40
N ALA A 88 7.08 -8.99 5.50
CA ALA A 88 6.29 -8.73 4.32
C ALA A 88 4.81 -8.57 4.67
N ILE A 89 4.18 -7.61 4.02
CA ILE A 89 2.78 -7.26 4.18
C ILE A 89 2.12 -7.44 2.83
N PHE A 90 1.17 -8.37 2.77
CA PHE A 90 0.39 -8.63 1.57
C PHE A 90 -0.81 -7.68 1.50
N LYS A 91 -0.98 -7.00 0.38
CA LYS A 91 -2.13 -6.12 0.15
C LYS A 91 -2.63 -6.26 -1.28
N LYS A 92 -3.94 -6.47 -1.41
CA LYS A 92 -4.67 -6.44 -2.68
C LYS A 92 -5.14 -5.01 -2.92
N GLU A 93 -4.86 -4.46 -4.09
CA GLU A 93 -5.19 -3.08 -4.44
C GLU A 93 -5.84 -3.02 -5.81
N THR A 94 -6.85 -2.17 -5.98
CA THR A 94 -7.47 -1.92 -7.29
C THR A 94 -6.86 -0.68 -7.96
N ASN A 95 -7.10 -0.48 -9.25
CA ASN A 95 -6.72 0.75 -9.95
C ASN A 95 -7.23 2.02 -9.22
N ASN A 96 -8.42 1.97 -8.64
CA ASN A 96 -9.01 3.08 -7.90
C ASN A 96 -8.26 3.40 -6.60
N ASP A 97 -7.63 2.40 -5.98
CA ASP A 97 -6.83 2.58 -4.76
C ASP A 97 -5.45 3.17 -5.07
N ILE A 98 -4.85 2.75 -6.19
CA ILE A 98 -3.54 3.24 -6.65
C ILE A 98 -3.61 4.72 -7.06
N LEU A 99 -4.68 5.12 -7.75
CA LEU A 99 -4.87 6.52 -8.16
C LEU A 99 -5.08 7.45 -6.96
N LYS A 100 -5.61 6.95 -5.85
CA LYS A 100 -5.75 7.73 -4.61
C LYS A 100 -4.44 7.87 -3.85
N SER A 101 -3.48 6.97 -4.05
CA SER A 101 -2.35 6.85 -3.14
C SER A 101 -1.16 7.76 -3.46
N ASP A 102 -0.91 8.20 -4.70
CA ASP A 102 0.38 8.89 -4.94
C ASP A 102 0.57 9.91 -6.12
N ILE A 103 -0.41 10.31 -6.94
CA ILE A 103 -0.17 11.47 -7.85
C ILE A 103 -1.46 12.29 -8.08
N SER A 104 -1.48 13.53 -7.59
CA SER A 104 -2.32 14.58 -8.19
C SER A 104 -1.63 15.06 -9.47
N ILE A 105 -2.11 14.58 -10.62
CA ILE A 105 -1.59 15.02 -11.93
C ILE A 105 -2.24 16.37 -12.22
N TYR A 106 -1.47 17.45 -12.13
CA TYR A 106 -1.87 18.76 -12.62
C TYR A 106 -1.25 18.98 -14.00
N TRP A 107 -2.08 19.35 -14.98
CA TRP A 107 -1.59 19.90 -16.23
C TRP A 107 -1.06 21.31 -15.93
N VAL A 108 0.26 21.48 -15.95
CA VAL A 108 0.90 22.79 -15.84
C VAL A 108 1.34 23.17 -17.24
N ASP A 109 0.74 24.22 -17.80
CA ASP A 109 1.27 24.84 -19.01
C ASP A 109 2.68 25.38 -18.69
N ASP A 110 3.67 24.98 -19.50
CA ASP A 110 5.09 25.18 -19.27
C ASP A 110 5.44 26.61 -18.82
N LYS A 111 5.70 26.75 -17.52
CA LYS A 111 6.64 27.73 -16.98
C LYS A 111 7.47 27.06 -15.91
N GLU A 112 8.75 26.90 -16.23
CA GLU A 112 9.80 26.41 -15.34
C GLU A 112 9.77 27.18 -14.02
N GLU A 113 9.60 26.50 -12.89
CA GLU A 113 10.21 26.94 -11.63
C GLU A 113 10.31 25.78 -10.60
N ASN A 114 11.55 25.39 -10.37
CA ASN A 114 12.15 24.61 -9.28
C ASN A 114 11.24 23.83 -8.30
N LEU A 115 11.38 22.50 -8.40
CA LEU A 115 10.95 21.47 -7.46
C LEU A 115 11.13 21.88 -5.98
N LYS A 116 10.01 21.97 -5.24
CA LYS A 116 10.00 21.83 -3.78
C LYS A 116 9.22 20.58 -3.42
N THR A 117 9.96 19.52 -3.08
CA THR A 117 9.43 18.33 -2.42
C THR A 117 8.78 18.78 -1.10
N ILE A 118 7.47 18.66 -0.97
CA ILE A 118 6.76 18.96 0.28
C ILE A 118 7.04 17.82 1.26
N SER A 119 8.18 17.90 1.93
CA SER A 119 8.36 17.29 3.24
C SER A 119 7.66 18.18 4.26
N GLN A 120 6.46 17.80 4.71
CA GLN A 120 5.92 18.04 6.07
C GLN A 120 4.40 17.80 6.09
N LEU A 121 3.99 16.71 6.73
CA LEU A 121 2.75 16.68 7.49
C LEU A 121 3.15 16.29 8.92
N SER A 122 3.47 17.32 9.69
CA SER A 122 3.58 17.30 11.14
C SER A 122 2.18 17.25 11.76
N PHE A 123 1.95 16.28 12.65
CA PHE A 123 0.90 16.35 13.67
C PHE A 123 1.47 16.95 14.95
#